data_AF-A0A1G0N2Y9-F1
#
_entry.id   AF-A0A1G0N2Y9-F1
#
_cell.length_a   1.000
_cell.length_b   1.000
_cell.length_c   1.000
_cell.angle_alpha   90.00
_cell.angle_beta   90.00
_cell.angle_gamma   90.00
#
_symmetry.space_group_name_H-M   'P 1'
#
loop_
_entity.id
_entity.type
_entity.pdbx_description
1 polymer ?
#
loop_
_entity_poly.entity_id
_entity_poly.type
_entity_poly.pdbx_seq_one_letter_code
_entity_poly.pdbx_strand_id
1 'polypeptide(L)'
;MIFGTLMKKKNIQNRLVAFIDILGFSQRVKNISTTKDLKDLYNDVDHVQREFEVVVKDKSEKEYRKMAGKDVLAFSDCLVISLGAETKWTDSEGSFETFLVEFEQIGLAQMHCIQKGIFIRGGIDIGWWYHDSHKVISSALATSYELEGKADVPVIALCKKIHDYLNGHPNKEAYKHDFDPLELLRKYHDKNMEFWFIDYLSICLRAQDFYEDREFVFEVHKKQIEKAYSKANTTKIKKKYRWLSKYHNEILAEHGSGFAKHKIVLKS
;
A
#
# COMPACT_ATOMS: atom_id res chain seq x y z
N MET A 1 18.01 -18.68 -36.65
CA MET A 1 18.98 -17.93 -35.84
C MET A 1 18.25 -17.46 -34.59
N ILE A 2 18.41 -18.16 -33.46
CA ILE A 2 17.73 -17.81 -32.20
C ILE A 2 18.56 -16.68 -31.56
N PHE A 3 18.13 -15.44 -31.73
CA PHE A 3 18.66 -14.32 -30.96
C PHE A 3 18.11 -14.40 -29.53
N GLY A 4 18.69 -15.28 -28.72
CA GLY A 4 18.48 -15.25 -27.28
C GLY A 4 19.28 -14.08 -26.71
N THR A 5 18.61 -12.98 -26.37
CA THR A 5 19.22 -11.92 -25.56
C THR A 5 19.68 -12.55 -24.25
N LEU A 6 21.00 -12.64 -24.03
CA LEU A 6 21.55 -13.18 -22.78
C LEU A 6 21.11 -12.32 -21.59
N MET A 7 20.63 -12.97 -20.53
CA MET A 7 20.40 -12.33 -19.23
C MET A 7 21.66 -11.63 -18.74
N LYS A 8 21.56 -10.34 -18.42
CA LYS A 8 22.68 -9.58 -17.86
C LYS A 8 22.64 -9.62 -16.34
N LYS A 9 23.69 -10.16 -15.71
CA LYS A 9 23.80 -10.29 -14.24
C LYS A 9 23.57 -8.96 -13.49
N LYS A 10 23.97 -7.83 -14.08
CA LYS A 10 23.77 -6.49 -13.51
C LYS A 10 22.29 -6.07 -13.35
N ASN A 11 21.36 -6.77 -14.00
CA ASN A 11 19.93 -6.52 -13.92
C ASN A 11 19.25 -7.38 -12.84
N ILE A 12 19.99 -8.21 -12.11
CA ILE A 12 19.48 -9.07 -11.04
C ILE A 12 19.82 -8.40 -9.72
N GLN A 13 18.79 -8.08 -8.93
CA GLN A 13 18.94 -7.43 -7.63
C GLN A 13 17.95 -8.01 -6.63
N ASN A 14 18.25 -7.88 -5.34
CA ASN A 14 17.25 -8.06 -4.30
C ASN A 14 16.48 -6.73 -4.14
N ARG A 15 15.15 -6.80 -4.11
CA ARG A 15 14.30 -5.62 -4.07
C ARG A 15 13.09 -5.84 -3.18
N LEU A 16 12.67 -4.77 -2.51
CA LEU A 16 11.37 -4.69 -1.85
C LEU A 16 10.32 -4.43 -2.94
N VAL A 17 9.30 -5.26 -3.02
CA VAL A 17 8.30 -5.24 -4.10
C VAL A 17 6.90 -5.19 -3.51
N ALA A 18 6.15 -4.14 -3.84
CA ALA A 18 4.72 -4.05 -3.55
C ALA A 18 3.91 -4.36 -4.82
N PHE A 19 2.95 -5.27 -4.71
CA PHE A 19 1.87 -5.43 -5.69
C PHE A 19 0.60 -4.82 -5.11
N ILE A 20 -0.02 -3.89 -5.84
CA ILE A 20 -1.19 -3.13 -5.38
C ILE A 20 -2.30 -3.24 -6.43
N ASP A 21 -3.54 -3.41 -5.98
CA ASP A 21 -4.72 -3.66 -6.79
C ASP A 21 -5.90 -2.80 -6.31
N ILE A 22 -6.72 -2.30 -7.26
CA ILE A 22 -7.95 -1.56 -6.95
C ILE A 22 -9.07 -2.56 -6.58
N LEU A 23 -9.59 -2.44 -5.37
CA LEU A 23 -10.65 -3.32 -4.88
C LEU A 23 -11.90 -3.26 -5.76
N GLY A 24 -12.29 -4.41 -6.31
CA GLY A 24 -13.53 -4.56 -7.08
C GLY A 24 -13.45 -4.09 -8.53
N PHE A 25 -12.26 -3.78 -9.04
CA PHE A 25 -12.05 -3.28 -10.40
C PHE A 25 -12.67 -4.19 -11.48
N SER A 26 -12.44 -5.50 -11.42
CA SER A 26 -13.01 -6.45 -12.40
C SER A 26 -14.53 -6.33 -12.54
N GLN A 27 -15.25 -6.13 -11.43
CA GLN A 27 -16.70 -5.93 -11.46
C GLN A 27 -17.07 -4.58 -12.07
N ARG A 28 -16.29 -3.54 -11.78
CA ARG A 28 -16.49 -2.20 -12.37
C ARG A 28 -16.33 -2.23 -13.88
N VAL A 29 -15.30 -2.91 -14.39
CA VAL A 29 -15.08 -3.13 -15.84
C VAL A 29 -16.27 -3.84 -16.47
N LYS A 30 -16.73 -4.94 -15.87
CA LYS A 30 -17.87 -5.72 -16.38
C LYS A 30 -19.19 -4.94 -16.39
N ASN A 31 -19.32 -3.93 -15.53
CA ASN A 31 -20.51 -3.10 -15.40
C ASN A 31 -20.45 -1.83 -16.27
N ILE A 32 -19.38 -1.59 -17.04
CA ILE A 32 -19.32 -0.45 -17.96
C ILE A 32 -20.42 -0.58 -18.99
N SER A 33 -21.35 0.37 -18.98
CA SER A 33 -22.47 0.43 -19.92
C SER A 33 -22.52 1.74 -20.69
N THR A 34 -21.80 2.76 -20.20
CA THR A 34 -21.75 4.10 -20.80
C THR A 34 -20.32 4.63 -20.87
N THR A 35 -20.09 5.62 -21.74
CA THR A 35 -18.82 6.37 -21.80
C THR A 35 -18.50 7.08 -20.48
N LYS A 36 -19.53 7.45 -19.69
CA LYS A 36 -19.34 8.02 -18.37
C LYS A 36 -18.74 6.98 -17.41
N ASP A 37 -19.24 5.75 -17.40
CA ASP A 37 -18.70 4.67 -16.55
C ASP A 37 -17.22 4.40 -16.87
N LEU A 38 -16.87 4.38 -18.16
CA LEU A 38 -15.49 4.23 -18.61
C LEU A 38 -14.60 5.41 -18.17
N LYS A 39 -15.08 6.65 -18.33
CA LYS A 39 -14.35 7.85 -17.88
C LYS A 39 -14.15 7.89 -16.37
N ASP A 40 -15.18 7.52 -15.60
CA ASP A 40 -15.09 7.46 -14.15
C ASP A 40 -14.05 6.40 -13.72
N LEU A 41 -14.02 5.23 -14.37
CA LEU A 41 -13.00 4.21 -14.11
C LEU A 41 -11.58 4.65 -14.53
N TYR A 42 -11.45 5.30 -15.69
CA TYR A 42 -10.18 5.87 -16.14
C TYR A 42 -9.63 6.88 -15.13
N ASN A 43 -10.47 7.80 -14.65
CA ASN A 43 -10.06 8.82 -13.68
C ASN A 43 -9.61 8.21 -12.35
N ASP A 44 -10.24 7.11 -11.92
CA ASP A 44 -9.81 6.39 -10.72
C ASP A 44 -8.45 5.74 -10.90
N VAL A 45 -8.21 5.07 -12.05
CA VAL A 45 -6.89 4.48 -12.36
C VAL A 45 -5.83 5.57 -12.43
N ASP A 46 -6.10 6.67 -13.13
CA ASP A 46 -5.21 7.82 -13.25
C ASP A 46 -4.93 8.47 -11.89
N HIS A 47 -5.92 8.52 -10.99
CA HIS A 47 -5.72 8.97 -9.61
C HIS A 47 -4.77 8.06 -8.85
N VAL A 48 -5.02 6.75 -8.83
CA VAL A 48 -4.13 5.79 -8.13
C VAL A 48 -2.71 5.85 -8.71
N GLN A 49 -2.56 5.92 -10.04
CA GLN A 49 -1.24 6.04 -10.68
C GLN A 49 -0.48 7.31 -10.28
N ARG A 50 -1.18 8.44 -10.05
CA ARG A 50 -0.55 9.67 -9.56
C ARG A 50 -0.08 9.53 -8.11
N GLU A 51 -0.91 8.99 -7.23
CA GLU A 51 -0.57 8.84 -5.80
C GLU A 51 0.64 7.92 -5.58
N PHE A 52 0.87 6.98 -6.50
CA PHE A 52 2.04 6.08 -6.49
C PHE A 52 3.15 6.52 -7.46
N GLU A 53 3.16 7.79 -7.89
CA GLU A 53 4.27 8.38 -8.65
C GLU A 53 4.64 7.62 -9.95
N VAL A 54 3.66 7.03 -10.65
CA VAL A 54 3.90 6.35 -11.92
C VAL A 54 4.56 7.30 -12.93
N VAL A 55 4.11 8.54 -12.97
CA VAL A 55 4.72 9.63 -13.75
C VAL A 55 5.20 10.72 -12.82
N VAL A 56 6.52 10.78 -12.60
CA VAL A 56 7.15 11.86 -11.83
C VAL A 56 7.50 13.02 -12.76
N LYS A 57 7.06 14.23 -12.39
CA LYS A 57 7.40 15.47 -13.11
C LYS A 57 8.48 16.27 -12.40
N ASP A 58 8.48 16.27 -11.07
CA ASP A 58 9.43 17.00 -10.25
C ASP A 58 10.88 16.48 -10.42
N LYS A 59 11.86 17.39 -10.35
CA LYS A 59 13.27 17.04 -10.55
C LYS A 59 13.85 16.30 -9.34
N SER A 60 13.50 16.71 -8.12
CA SER A 60 14.02 16.12 -6.89
C SER A 60 13.47 14.70 -6.70
N GLU A 61 12.19 14.47 -6.98
CA GLU A 61 11.58 13.14 -6.97
C GLU A 61 12.22 12.19 -8.01
N LYS A 62 12.55 12.71 -9.21
CA LYS A 62 13.28 11.92 -10.23
C LYS A 62 14.66 11.51 -9.76
N GLU A 63 15.36 12.41 -9.07
CA GLU A 63 16.69 12.15 -8.53
C GLU A 63 16.62 11.10 -7.42
N TYR A 64 15.69 11.26 -6.46
CA TYR A 64 15.41 10.26 -5.43
C TYR A 64 15.12 8.88 -6.04
N ARG A 65 14.17 8.77 -6.98
CA ARG A 65 13.83 7.49 -7.62
C ARG A 65 15.04 6.82 -8.26
N LYS A 66 15.90 7.60 -8.92
CA LYS A 66 17.13 7.09 -9.52
C LYS A 66 18.13 6.61 -8.47
N MET A 67 18.28 7.34 -7.36
CA MET A 67 19.20 6.99 -6.28
C MET A 67 18.73 5.78 -5.49
N ALA A 68 17.44 5.71 -5.17
CA ALA A 68 16.79 4.62 -4.43
C ALA A 68 16.48 3.38 -5.29
N GLY A 69 16.66 3.48 -6.61
CA GLY A 69 16.33 2.40 -7.54
C GLY A 69 14.84 2.04 -7.53
N LYS A 70 13.97 3.06 -7.43
CA LYS A 70 12.52 2.93 -7.36
C LYS A 70 11.88 2.91 -8.76
N ASP A 71 11.38 1.74 -9.14
CA ASP A 71 10.60 1.51 -10.34
C ASP A 71 9.12 1.35 -9.97
N VAL A 72 8.24 1.97 -10.76
CA VAL A 72 6.79 1.79 -10.65
C VAL A 72 6.27 1.36 -12.02
N LEU A 73 5.70 0.17 -12.08
CA LEU A 73 5.07 -0.40 -13.27
C LEU A 73 3.56 -0.39 -13.08
N ALA A 74 2.83 0.02 -14.11
CA ALA A 74 1.37 0.03 -14.10
C ALA A 74 0.84 -0.86 -15.22
N PHE A 75 -0.11 -1.73 -14.90
CA PHE A 75 -0.83 -2.55 -15.87
C PHE A 75 -2.29 -2.65 -15.46
N SER A 76 -3.21 -2.15 -16.29
CA SER A 76 -4.64 -2.10 -15.94
C SER A 76 -4.85 -1.36 -14.59
N ASP A 77 -5.38 -2.07 -13.60
CA ASP A 77 -5.72 -1.69 -12.23
C ASP A 77 -4.66 -2.04 -11.21
N CYS A 78 -3.60 -2.72 -11.64
CA CYS A 78 -2.52 -3.11 -10.75
C CYS A 78 -1.28 -2.23 -10.94
N LEU A 79 -0.61 -2.00 -9.81
CA LEU A 79 0.66 -1.32 -9.71
C LEU A 79 1.70 -2.25 -9.09
N VAL A 80 2.92 -2.20 -9.61
CA VAL A 80 4.07 -2.85 -9.04
C VAL A 80 5.09 -1.80 -8.69
N ILE A 81 5.37 -1.63 -7.41
CA ILE A 81 6.46 -0.80 -6.91
C ILE A 81 7.63 -1.73 -6.61
N SER A 82 8.82 -1.37 -7.08
CA SER A 82 10.05 -2.11 -6.86
C SER A 82 11.11 -1.13 -6.36
N LEU A 83 11.56 -1.30 -5.12
CA LEU A 83 12.58 -0.48 -4.48
C LEU A 83 13.87 -1.29 -4.30
N GLY A 84 15.01 -0.70 -4.67
CA GLY A 84 16.31 -1.37 -4.58
C GLY A 84 16.74 -1.60 -3.13
N ALA A 85 17.06 -2.83 -2.75
CA ALA A 85 17.62 -3.12 -1.42
C ALA A 85 19.13 -2.86 -1.34
N GLU A 86 19.79 -2.74 -2.49
CA GLU A 86 21.23 -2.52 -2.66
C GLU A 86 21.44 -1.41 -3.72
N THR A 87 21.51 -0.16 -3.26
CA THR A 87 21.62 1.05 -4.07
C THR A 87 22.50 2.08 -3.37
N LYS A 88 22.92 3.12 -4.10
CA LYS A 88 23.66 4.24 -3.51
C LYS A 88 22.91 4.91 -2.36
N TRP A 89 21.57 4.92 -2.43
CA TRP A 89 20.74 5.46 -1.35
C TRP A 89 20.77 4.57 -0.12
N THR A 90 20.55 3.26 -0.28
CA THR A 90 20.61 2.32 0.85
C THR A 90 22.02 2.17 1.43
N ASP A 91 23.06 2.44 0.64
CA ASP A 91 24.44 2.50 1.13
C ASP A 91 24.68 3.73 2.04
N SER A 92 23.93 4.82 1.83
CA SER A 92 23.98 6.06 2.63
C SER A 92 23.06 6.00 3.85
N GLU A 93 21.77 5.74 3.61
CA GLU A 93 20.71 5.84 4.62
C GLU A 93 20.42 4.50 5.32
N GLY A 94 20.90 3.40 4.77
CA GLY A 94 20.52 2.06 5.19
C GLY A 94 19.17 1.60 4.60
N SER A 95 19.07 0.30 4.35
CA SER A 95 17.84 -0.33 3.86
C SER A 95 16.70 -0.29 4.88
N PHE A 96 17.01 -0.24 6.19
CA PHE A 96 16.01 -0.10 7.25
C PHE A 96 15.20 1.19 7.11
N GLU A 97 15.87 2.35 7.13
CA GLU A 97 15.23 3.66 6.96
C GLU A 97 14.52 3.77 5.62
N THR A 98 15.18 3.28 4.56
CA THR A 98 14.62 3.29 3.21
C THR A 98 13.29 2.54 3.11
N PHE A 99 13.15 1.41 3.81
CA PHE A 99 11.90 0.63 3.81
C PHE A 99 10.81 1.30 4.65
N LEU A 100 11.15 1.90 5.80
CA LEU A 100 10.18 2.61 6.64
C LEU A 100 9.58 3.81 5.90
N VAL A 101 10.42 4.62 5.26
CA VAL A 101 9.97 5.74 4.43
C VAL A 101 9.05 5.26 3.31
N GLU A 102 9.37 4.15 2.63
CA GLU A 102 8.49 3.63 1.59
C GLU A 102 7.13 3.14 2.15
N PHE A 103 7.09 2.55 3.35
CA PHE A 103 5.82 2.18 3.98
C PHE A 103 4.97 3.39 4.37
N GLU A 104 5.59 4.47 4.83
CA GLU A 104 4.91 5.74 5.07
C GLU A 104 4.29 6.28 3.78
N GLN A 105 5.07 6.34 2.69
CA GLN A 105 4.57 6.80 1.38
C GLN A 105 3.41 5.93 0.87
N ILE A 106 3.51 4.60 1.00
CA ILE A 106 2.41 3.69 0.62
C ILE A 106 1.17 3.93 1.49
N GLY A 107 1.34 4.15 2.80
CA GLY A 107 0.25 4.46 3.73
C GLY A 107 -0.48 5.77 3.38
N LEU A 108 0.28 6.83 3.10
CA LEU A 108 -0.27 8.12 2.67
C LEU A 108 -1.03 7.99 1.34
N ALA A 109 -0.43 7.33 0.35
CA ALA A 109 -1.08 7.06 -0.93
C ALA A 109 -2.38 6.26 -0.79
N GLN A 110 -2.41 5.28 0.12
CA GLN A 110 -3.62 4.53 0.44
C GLN A 110 -4.73 5.43 0.99
N MET A 111 -4.42 6.35 1.91
CA MET A 111 -5.41 7.29 2.43
C MET A 111 -5.90 8.28 1.36
N HIS A 112 -5.01 8.81 0.50
CA HIS A 112 -5.41 9.69 -0.61
C HIS A 112 -6.35 8.98 -1.60
N CYS A 113 -6.13 7.70 -1.88
CA CYS A 113 -7.07 6.89 -2.65
C CYS A 113 -8.44 6.80 -1.94
N ILE A 114 -8.44 6.53 -0.62
CA ILE A 114 -9.68 6.42 0.17
C ILE A 114 -10.44 7.74 0.18
N GLN A 115 -9.77 8.90 0.22
CA GLN A 115 -10.43 10.21 0.13
C GLN A 115 -11.29 10.37 -1.13
N LYS A 116 -10.92 9.70 -2.24
CA LYS A 116 -11.70 9.62 -3.48
C LYS A 116 -12.74 8.50 -3.50
N GLY A 117 -12.79 7.67 -2.46
CA GLY A 117 -13.63 6.47 -2.38
C GLY A 117 -13.04 5.27 -3.13
N ILE A 118 -11.73 5.30 -3.42
CA ILE A 118 -11.00 4.22 -4.06
C ILE A 118 -10.31 3.42 -2.96
N PHE A 119 -10.67 2.14 -2.83
CA PHE A 119 -10.04 1.24 -1.88
C PHE A 119 -9.02 0.38 -2.62
N ILE A 120 -7.81 0.30 -2.09
CA ILE A 120 -6.75 -0.54 -2.63
C ILE A 120 -6.39 -1.65 -1.65
N ARG A 121 -5.71 -2.67 -2.16
CA ARG A 121 -5.15 -3.78 -1.40
C ARG A 121 -3.90 -4.29 -2.07
N GLY A 122 -3.11 -5.07 -1.38
CA GLY A 122 -1.85 -5.51 -1.95
C GLY A 122 -1.05 -6.42 -1.04
N GLY A 123 0.12 -6.79 -1.53
CA GLY A 123 1.12 -7.55 -0.81
C GLY A 123 2.50 -6.93 -1.02
N ILE A 124 3.35 -7.02 -0.01
CA ILE A 124 4.76 -6.61 -0.05
C ILE A 124 5.61 -7.81 0.30
N ASP A 125 6.64 -8.01 -0.50
CA ASP A 125 7.68 -8.99 -0.26
C ASP A 125 9.06 -8.47 -0.65
N ILE A 126 10.11 -9.10 -0.13
CA ILE A 126 11.51 -8.82 -0.51
C ILE A 126 12.13 -10.06 -1.17
N GLY A 127 12.81 -9.87 -2.30
CA GLY A 127 13.43 -10.98 -3.01
C GLY A 127 13.96 -10.61 -4.38
N TRP A 128 14.27 -11.65 -5.18
CA TRP A 128 14.86 -11.47 -6.49
C TRP A 128 13.99 -10.65 -7.42
N TRP A 129 14.64 -9.77 -8.16
CA TRP A 129 14.07 -8.95 -9.21
C TRP A 129 15.02 -8.89 -10.39
N TYR A 130 14.52 -9.31 -11.55
CA TYR A 130 15.13 -9.09 -12.84
C TYR A 130 14.17 -8.26 -13.69
N HIS A 131 14.69 -7.19 -14.29
CA HIS A 131 13.94 -6.34 -15.20
C HIS A 131 14.77 -5.98 -16.44
N ASP A 132 14.18 -6.13 -17.62
CA ASP A 132 14.64 -5.54 -18.89
C ASP A 132 13.48 -4.83 -19.60
N SER A 133 13.70 -4.29 -20.80
CA SER A 133 12.69 -3.51 -21.53
C SER A 133 11.36 -4.21 -21.77
N HIS A 134 11.28 -5.54 -21.63
CA HIS A 134 10.09 -6.33 -21.93
C HIS A 134 9.75 -7.38 -20.87
N LYS A 135 10.61 -7.62 -19.88
CA LYS A 135 10.45 -8.75 -18.95
C LYS A 135 10.70 -8.30 -17.52
N VAL A 136 9.79 -8.73 -16.66
CA VAL A 136 9.99 -8.75 -15.21
C VAL A 136 9.93 -10.20 -14.76
N ILE A 137 10.97 -10.65 -14.05
CA ILE A 137 11.01 -11.96 -13.40
C ILE A 137 11.38 -11.69 -11.95
N SER A 138 10.44 -11.93 -11.04
CA SER A 138 10.64 -11.63 -9.63
C SER A 138 9.92 -12.61 -8.73
N SER A 139 10.67 -13.21 -7.80
CA SER A 139 10.08 -14.04 -6.74
C SER A 139 9.29 -13.19 -5.76
N ALA A 140 9.77 -11.98 -5.46
CA ALA A 140 9.08 -11.03 -4.58
C ALA A 140 7.74 -10.62 -5.19
N LEU A 141 7.70 -10.30 -6.49
CA LEU A 141 6.45 -9.99 -7.18
C LEU A 141 5.45 -11.13 -7.12
N ALA A 142 5.89 -12.38 -7.34
CA ALA A 142 5.03 -13.55 -7.25
C ALA A 142 4.44 -13.71 -5.83
N THR A 143 5.27 -13.61 -4.79
CA THR A 143 4.80 -13.68 -3.40
C THR A 143 3.84 -12.53 -3.05
N SER A 144 4.17 -11.30 -3.45
CA SER A 144 3.34 -10.11 -3.22
C SER A 144 1.96 -10.23 -3.86
N TYR A 145 1.91 -10.76 -5.10
CA TYR A 145 0.67 -11.06 -5.79
C TYR A 145 -0.17 -12.12 -5.06
N GLU A 146 0.46 -13.21 -4.60
CA GLU A 146 -0.26 -14.22 -3.82
C GLU A 146 -0.80 -13.68 -2.49
N LEU A 147 -0.02 -12.81 -1.83
CA LEU A 147 -0.40 -12.23 -0.54
C LEU A 147 -1.60 -11.28 -0.68
N GLU A 148 -1.67 -10.49 -1.75
CA GLU A 148 -2.84 -9.69 -2.10
C GLU A 148 -4.12 -10.53 -2.16
N GLY A 149 -4.05 -11.69 -2.85
CA GLY A 149 -5.19 -12.59 -2.98
C GLY A 149 -5.60 -13.27 -1.66
N LYS A 150 -4.61 -13.57 -0.78
CA LYS A 150 -4.85 -14.16 0.54
C LYS A 150 -5.45 -13.13 1.51
N ALA A 151 -4.98 -11.89 1.49
CA ALA A 151 -5.51 -10.79 2.31
C ALA A 151 -6.89 -10.36 1.81
N ASP A 152 -7.96 -11.02 2.30
CA ASP A 152 -9.35 -10.69 1.93
C ASP A 152 -9.90 -9.43 2.65
N VAL A 153 -9.04 -8.44 2.87
CA VAL A 153 -9.33 -7.14 3.46
C VAL A 153 -8.56 -6.04 2.71
N PRO A 154 -9.06 -4.80 2.67
CA PRO A 154 -8.47 -3.73 1.87
C PRO A 154 -7.28 -3.07 2.56
N VAL A 155 -6.17 -3.81 2.61
CA VAL A 155 -4.89 -3.39 3.18
C VAL A 155 -3.73 -3.80 2.28
N ILE A 156 -2.59 -3.15 2.47
CA ILE A 156 -1.32 -3.60 1.90
C ILE A 156 -0.63 -4.49 2.93
N ALA A 157 -0.68 -5.80 2.72
CA ALA A 157 -0.11 -6.80 3.62
C ALA A 157 1.40 -6.97 3.38
N LEU A 158 2.15 -7.37 4.40
CA LEU A 158 3.58 -7.65 4.34
C LEU A 158 3.85 -9.12 4.65
N CYS A 159 4.80 -9.70 3.92
CA CYS A 159 5.36 -11.00 4.27
C CYS A 159 6.06 -10.95 5.65
N LYS A 160 5.88 -12.00 6.44
CA LYS A 160 6.44 -12.09 7.81
C LYS A 160 7.95 -11.82 7.86
N LYS A 161 8.72 -12.29 6.87
CA LYS A 161 10.18 -12.08 6.82
C LYS A 161 10.59 -10.61 6.75
N ILE A 162 9.75 -9.72 6.19
CA ILE A 162 10.02 -8.28 6.20
C ILE A 162 9.89 -7.73 7.62
N HIS A 163 8.80 -8.08 8.31
CA HIS A 163 8.61 -7.70 9.70
C HIS A 163 9.75 -8.25 10.58
N ASP A 164 10.11 -9.54 10.42
CA ASP A 164 11.21 -10.15 11.19
C ASP A 164 12.55 -9.45 10.92
N TYR A 165 12.80 -9.08 9.66
CA TYR A 165 13.98 -8.30 9.28
C TYR A 165 14.03 -6.95 10.00
N LEU A 166 12.95 -6.17 9.97
CA LEU A 166 12.90 -4.86 10.62
C LEU A 166 12.98 -4.98 12.14
N ASN A 167 12.25 -5.93 12.73
CA ASN A 167 12.22 -6.11 14.18
C ASN A 167 13.55 -6.59 14.75
N GLY A 168 14.34 -7.35 13.99
CA GLY A 168 15.68 -7.77 14.36
C GLY A 168 16.80 -6.83 13.90
N HIS A 169 16.47 -5.70 13.27
CA HIS A 169 17.48 -4.82 12.67
C HIS A 169 18.16 -3.96 13.75
N PRO A 170 19.51 -3.86 13.79
CA PRO A 170 20.21 -3.07 14.80
C PRO A 170 19.77 -1.59 14.86
N ASN A 171 19.45 -0.98 13.71
CA ASN A 171 18.98 0.40 13.66
C ASN A 171 17.64 0.63 14.36
N LYS A 172 16.86 -0.41 14.68
CA LYS A 172 15.64 -0.25 15.49
C LYS A 172 15.96 0.37 16.86
N GLU A 173 17.08 -0.03 17.47
CA GLU A 173 17.52 0.48 18.77
C GLU A 173 18.00 1.95 18.73
N ALA A 174 18.22 2.51 17.53
CA ALA A 174 18.58 3.91 17.37
C ALA A 174 17.39 4.86 17.56
N TYR A 175 16.16 4.34 17.52
CA TYR A 175 14.96 5.10 17.79
C TYR A 175 14.79 5.30 19.30
N LYS A 176 14.39 6.52 19.71
CA LYS A 176 14.16 6.83 21.12
C LYS A 176 13.06 5.92 21.67
N HIS A 177 13.14 5.58 22.96
CA HIS A 177 12.18 4.70 23.64
C HIS A 177 10.71 5.12 23.50
N ASP A 178 10.44 6.37 23.15
CA ASP A 178 9.09 6.91 22.98
C ASP A 178 8.51 6.71 21.55
N PHE A 179 9.26 6.07 20.64
CA PHE A 179 8.81 5.80 19.28
C PHE A 179 9.35 4.45 18.77
N ASP A 180 8.48 3.46 18.60
CA ASP A 180 8.82 2.24 17.86
C ASP A 180 8.52 2.46 16.36
N PRO A 181 9.51 2.43 15.45
CA PRO A 181 9.27 2.57 14.02
C PRO A 181 8.35 1.49 13.43
N LEU A 182 8.14 0.38 14.14
CA LEU A 182 7.19 -0.67 13.73
C LEU A 182 5.74 -0.31 14.03
N GLU A 183 5.44 0.82 14.69
CA GLU A 183 4.07 1.35 14.83
C GLU A 183 3.42 1.72 13.48
N LEU A 184 4.21 1.76 12.40
CA LEU A 184 3.74 1.85 11.01
C LEU A 184 3.06 0.55 10.54
N LEU A 185 3.23 -0.55 11.28
CA LEU A 185 2.74 -1.88 10.94
C LEU A 185 1.76 -2.37 12.01
N ARG A 186 0.71 -3.05 11.57
CA ARG A 186 -0.25 -3.72 12.46
C ARG A 186 -0.43 -5.17 12.08
N LYS A 187 -0.70 -5.99 13.09
CA LYS A 187 -0.91 -7.43 12.90
C LYS A 187 -2.39 -7.72 12.65
N TYR A 188 -2.69 -8.37 11.53
CA TYR A 188 -3.97 -9.01 11.29
C TYR A 188 -3.94 -10.46 11.77
N HIS A 189 -4.99 -10.89 12.45
CA HIS A 189 -5.16 -12.28 12.86
C HIS A 189 -6.65 -12.67 12.79
N ASP A 190 -6.93 -13.74 12.05
CA ASP A 190 -8.20 -14.49 12.06
C ASP A 190 -7.87 -15.98 12.12
N LYS A 191 -8.87 -16.85 12.35
CA LYS A 191 -8.72 -18.29 12.59
C LYS A 191 -7.81 -19.02 11.60
N ASN A 192 -7.74 -18.55 10.35
CA ASN A 192 -7.06 -19.24 9.25
C ASN A 192 -5.86 -18.46 8.70
N MET A 193 -5.57 -17.26 9.21
CA MET A 193 -4.61 -16.38 8.56
C MET A 193 -4.06 -15.32 9.51
N GLU A 194 -2.75 -15.12 9.41
CA GLU A 194 -2.01 -14.10 10.12
C GLU A 194 -1.06 -13.39 9.14
N PHE A 195 -1.07 -12.06 9.14
CA PHE A 195 -0.13 -11.25 8.37
C PHE A 195 0.06 -9.89 9.04
N TRP A 196 1.16 -9.23 8.70
CA TRP A 196 1.36 -7.81 9.02
C TRP A 196 0.80 -6.96 7.89
N PHE A 197 0.36 -5.74 8.16
CA PHE A 197 -0.07 -4.80 7.14
C PHE A 197 0.36 -3.38 7.50
N ILE A 198 0.45 -2.50 6.51
CA ILE A 198 0.73 -1.07 6.71
C ILE A 198 -0.45 -0.43 7.44
N ASP A 199 -0.22 0.10 8.63
CA ASP A 199 -1.20 0.82 9.45
C ASP A 199 -1.39 2.25 8.91
N TYR A 200 -1.93 2.35 7.69
CA TYR A 200 -2.04 3.59 6.93
C TYR A 200 -2.79 4.69 7.69
N LEU A 201 -3.80 4.35 8.49
CA LEU A 201 -4.56 5.34 9.24
C LEU A 201 -3.70 5.93 10.37
N SER A 202 -2.94 5.11 11.09
CA SER A 202 -2.00 5.59 12.11
C SER A 202 -0.83 6.37 11.51
N ILE A 203 -0.37 6.00 10.31
CA ILE A 203 0.61 6.77 9.53
C ILE A 203 0.07 8.17 9.26
N CYS A 204 -1.15 8.28 8.69
CA CYS A 204 -1.75 9.57 8.40
C CYS A 204 -1.92 10.43 9.66
N LEU A 205 -2.32 9.85 10.80
CA LEU A 205 -2.53 10.63 12.03
C LEU A 205 -1.23 11.19 12.64
N ARG A 206 -0.07 10.64 12.27
CA ARG A 206 1.27 11.11 12.66
C ARG A 206 1.91 12.00 11.59
N ALA A 207 1.53 11.86 10.33
CA ALA A 207 2.11 12.61 9.23
C ALA A 207 1.83 14.11 9.35
N GLN A 208 2.84 14.92 8.98
CA GLN A 208 2.76 16.39 9.07
C GLN A 208 1.60 16.94 8.23
N ASP A 209 1.34 16.35 7.06
CA ASP A 209 0.27 16.73 6.13
C ASP A 209 -1.14 16.68 6.73
N PHE A 210 -1.33 15.90 7.81
CA PHE A 210 -2.61 15.72 8.49
C PHE A 210 -2.56 16.12 9.97
N TYR A 211 -1.42 16.62 10.45
CA TYR A 211 -1.20 16.89 11.86
C TYR A 211 -2.17 17.95 12.41
N GLU A 212 -2.58 18.91 11.56
CA GLU A 212 -3.50 19.98 11.94
C GLU A 212 -4.98 19.59 11.85
N ASP A 213 -5.34 18.46 11.22
CA ASP A 213 -6.74 18.04 11.06
C ASP A 213 -6.95 16.51 11.13
N ARG A 214 -6.58 15.94 12.29
CA ARG A 214 -6.88 14.53 12.63
C ARG A 214 -8.38 14.23 12.56
N GLU A 215 -9.23 15.23 12.82
CA GLU A 215 -10.68 15.10 12.75
C GLU A 215 -11.13 14.80 11.31
N PHE A 216 -10.62 15.55 10.33
CA PHE A 216 -10.87 15.34 8.91
C PHE A 216 -10.46 13.94 8.44
N VAL A 217 -9.31 13.43 8.90
CA VAL A 217 -8.86 12.07 8.58
C VAL A 217 -9.93 11.05 8.98
N PHE A 218 -10.41 11.10 10.23
CA PHE A 218 -11.45 10.19 10.69
C PHE A 218 -12.79 10.42 9.97
N GLU A 219 -13.19 11.68 9.74
CA GLU A 219 -14.42 12.02 9.04
C GLU A 219 -14.45 11.44 7.62
N VAL A 220 -13.41 11.69 6.83
CA VAL A 220 -13.34 11.24 5.44
C VAL A 220 -13.27 9.71 5.39
N HIS A 221 -12.47 9.09 6.25
CA HIS A 221 -12.38 7.63 6.31
C HIS A 221 -13.74 6.99 6.62
N LYS A 222 -14.45 7.50 7.65
CA LYS A 222 -15.81 7.07 8.00
C LYS A 222 -16.77 7.22 6.83
N LYS A 223 -16.84 8.41 6.24
CA LYS A 223 -17.77 8.73 5.16
C LYS A 223 -17.61 7.78 3.98
N GLN A 224 -16.37 7.48 3.60
CA GLN A 224 -16.08 6.65 2.43
C GLN A 224 -16.38 5.16 2.72
N ILE A 225 -16.11 4.67 3.93
CA ILE A 225 -16.51 3.32 4.35
C ILE A 225 -18.04 3.18 4.34
N GLU A 226 -18.78 4.11 4.93
CA GLU A 226 -20.25 4.05 4.99
C GLU A 226 -20.87 4.11 3.59
N LYS A 227 -20.34 4.99 2.73
CA LYS A 227 -20.74 5.08 1.32
C LYS A 227 -20.46 3.80 0.53
N ALA A 228 -19.31 3.17 0.76
CA ALA A 228 -18.95 1.93 0.06
C ALA A 228 -19.74 0.72 0.58
N TYR A 229 -19.98 0.67 1.89
CA TYR A 229 -20.82 -0.35 2.53
C TYR A 229 -22.28 -0.28 2.06
N SER A 230 -22.87 0.91 1.93
CA SER A 230 -24.25 1.06 1.46
C SER A 230 -24.47 0.59 0.02
N LYS A 231 -23.41 0.67 -0.81
CA LYS A 231 -23.40 0.16 -2.19
C LYS A 231 -23.04 -1.32 -2.30
N ALA A 232 -22.55 -1.94 -1.22
CA ALA A 232 -22.13 -3.34 -1.24
C ALA A 232 -23.35 -4.27 -1.34
N ASN A 233 -23.43 -5.02 -2.45
CA ASN A 233 -24.56 -5.87 -2.80
C ASN A 233 -24.39 -7.35 -2.40
N THR A 234 -23.25 -7.73 -1.84
CA THR A 234 -23.00 -9.11 -1.37
C THR A 234 -22.43 -9.13 0.04
N THR A 235 -22.69 -10.20 0.78
CA THR A 235 -22.13 -10.43 2.12
C THR A 235 -20.60 -10.43 2.10
N LYS A 236 -19.99 -10.98 1.04
CA LYS A 236 -18.53 -10.99 0.85
C LYS A 236 -17.96 -9.57 0.78
N ILE A 237 -18.56 -8.69 -0.03
CA ILE A 237 -18.12 -7.29 -0.13
C ILE A 237 -18.39 -6.53 1.18
N LYS A 238 -19.58 -6.72 1.78
CA LYS A 238 -19.92 -6.13 3.08
C LYS A 238 -18.91 -6.51 4.19
N LYS A 239 -18.39 -7.74 4.20
CA LYS A 239 -17.38 -8.20 5.17
C LYS A 239 -16.11 -7.33 5.13
N LYS A 240 -15.66 -6.90 3.95
CA LYS A 240 -14.48 -6.03 3.79
C LYS A 240 -14.66 -4.68 4.46
N TYR A 241 -15.80 -4.02 4.24
CA TYR A 241 -16.10 -2.73 4.85
C TYR A 241 -16.46 -2.83 6.33
N ARG A 242 -17.00 -3.97 6.79
CA ARG A 242 -17.13 -4.25 8.22
C ARG A 242 -15.75 -4.35 8.89
N TRP A 243 -14.81 -5.03 8.25
CA TRP A 243 -13.44 -5.07 8.76
C TRP A 243 -12.82 -3.67 8.83
N LEU A 244 -12.92 -2.88 7.77
CA LEU A 244 -12.44 -1.49 7.77
C LEU A 244 -13.09 -0.63 8.86
N SER A 245 -14.39 -0.81 9.11
CA SER A 245 -15.07 -0.08 10.18
C SER A 245 -14.54 -0.46 11.56
N LYS A 246 -14.16 -1.73 11.76
CA LYS A 246 -13.55 -2.21 13.01
C LYS A 246 -12.15 -1.62 13.17
N TYR A 247 -11.31 -1.74 12.13
CA TYR A 247 -9.98 -1.15 12.11
C TYR A 247 -10.01 0.36 12.39
N HIS A 248 -10.88 1.12 11.70
CA HIS A 248 -11.07 2.54 11.97
C HIS A 248 -11.44 2.83 13.43
N ASN A 249 -12.40 2.09 13.97
CA ASN A 249 -12.86 2.29 15.35
C ASN A 249 -11.78 1.91 16.39
N GLU A 250 -10.90 0.96 16.08
CA GLU A 250 -9.74 0.60 16.91
C GLU A 250 -8.75 1.76 16.96
N ILE A 251 -8.34 2.30 15.80
CA ILE A 251 -7.43 3.47 15.74
C ILE A 251 -8.05 4.70 16.41
N LEU A 252 -9.34 4.93 16.20
CA LEU A 252 -10.07 6.02 16.82
C LEU A 252 -10.06 5.94 18.35
N ALA A 253 -10.19 4.72 18.92
CA ALA A 253 -10.15 4.51 20.35
C ALA A 253 -8.75 4.78 20.95
N GLU A 254 -7.67 4.49 20.21
CA GLU A 254 -6.29 4.78 20.59
C GLU A 254 -6.02 6.30 20.71
N HIS A 255 -6.81 7.14 20.04
CA HIS A 255 -6.66 8.61 20.02
C HIS A 255 -7.61 9.36 20.97
N GLY A 256 -8.35 8.64 21.84
CA GLY A 256 -9.15 9.22 22.92
C GLY A 256 -10.60 9.61 22.54
N SER A 257 -11.36 10.03 23.55
CA SER A 257 -12.82 10.26 23.44
C SER A 257 -13.24 11.46 22.60
N GLY A 258 -12.31 12.38 22.28
CA GLY A 258 -12.59 13.58 21.46
C GLY A 258 -13.13 13.27 20.06
N PHE A 259 -12.84 12.07 19.54
CA PHE A 259 -13.27 11.65 18.20
C PHE A 259 -14.52 10.75 18.20
N ALA A 260 -15.22 10.58 19.33
CA ALA A 260 -16.32 9.62 19.48
C ALA A 260 -17.42 9.75 18.40
N LYS A 261 -17.67 10.96 17.89
CA LYS A 261 -18.64 11.22 16.80
C LYS A 261 -18.27 10.55 15.46
N HIS A 262 -16.99 10.25 15.25
CA HIS A 262 -16.48 9.56 14.06
C HIS A 262 -16.51 8.04 14.18
N LYS A 263 -17.00 7.49 15.29
CA LYS A 263 -17.23 6.04 15.38
C LYS A 263 -18.18 5.58 14.27
N ILE A 264 -17.82 4.48 13.60
CA ILE A 264 -18.62 3.87 12.54
C ILE A 264 -19.51 2.79 13.14
N VAL A 265 -20.81 2.84 12.85
CA VAL A 265 -21.79 1.82 13.24
C VAL A 265 -22.57 1.40 11.99
N LEU A 266 -22.11 0.32 11.35
CA LEU A 266 -22.75 -0.20 10.14
C LEU A 266 -24.01 -1.01 10.51
N LYS A 267 -25.17 -0.53 10.08
CA LYS A 267 -26.44 -1.27 10.23
C LYS A 267 -26.42 -2.55 9.40
N SER A 268 -27.02 -3.61 9.94
CA SER A 268 -27.17 -4.94 9.30
C SER A 268 -27.89 -4.85 7.97
#